data_AF-A0A660VUW8-F1
#
_entry.id   AF-A0A660VUW8-F1
#
_cell.length_a   1.000
_cell.length_b   1.000
_cell.length_c   1.000
_cell.angle_alpha   90.00
_cell.angle_beta   90.00
_cell.angle_gamma   90.00
#
_symmetry.space_group_name_H-M   'P 1'
#
loop_
_entity.id
_entity.type
_entity.pdbx_description
1 polymer ?
#
loop_
_entity_poly.entity_id
_entity_poly.type
_entity_poly.pdbx_seq_one_letter_code
_entity_poly.pdbx_strand_id
1 'polypeptide(L)'
;MTAFTRRAALLVLLLALGCASGGGPLDRARGMFLRGEYEAAGRLLEDSLPSAGRNRLLYLLEAGSSYHYARLPDRARACLERADELARVLSYVSVSEEGAALLFDDRLRPYRAPEYERFLLLYLLAVEHFAAGEVEQALVELNRIIEFSADLAAAGRPSPQPLALYLSALCYLRFGEYDNARRDFAAAARLRPGSAAYARAAEEAESLAAAEPLSLPYGWVLAFVETGLAPHR
;
A
#
# COMPACT_ATOMS: atom_id res chain seq x y z
N MET A 1 -27.51 34.72 41.95
CA MET A 1 -26.63 34.55 40.77
C MET A 1 -25.79 33.26 40.78
N THR A 2 -25.76 32.47 41.86
CA THR A 2 -24.91 31.27 42.00
C THR A 2 -25.51 29.97 41.41
N ALA A 3 -26.83 29.88 41.27
CA ALA A 3 -27.51 28.70 40.73
C ALA A 3 -27.42 28.63 39.19
N PHE A 4 -27.40 29.78 38.51
CA PHE A 4 -27.31 29.87 37.05
C PHE A 4 -25.90 29.50 36.55
N THR A 5 -24.86 29.97 37.23
CA THR A 5 -23.46 29.62 36.93
C THR A 5 -23.17 28.15 37.19
N ARG A 6 -23.75 27.53 38.23
CA ARG A 6 -23.64 26.08 38.46
C ARG A 6 -24.31 25.25 37.37
N ARG A 7 -25.49 25.65 36.89
CA ARG A 7 -26.21 24.95 35.81
C ARG A 7 -25.50 25.11 34.46
N ALA A 8 -24.97 26.30 34.16
CA ALA A 8 -24.15 26.55 32.98
C ALA A 8 -22.84 25.73 33.01
N ALA A 9 -22.17 25.63 34.16
CA ALA A 9 -20.97 24.80 34.31
C ALA A 9 -21.26 23.31 34.15
N LEU A 10 -22.40 22.83 34.65
CA LEU A 10 -22.83 21.43 34.48
C LEU A 10 -23.19 21.12 33.01
N LEU A 11 -23.81 22.06 32.30
CA LEU A 11 -24.14 21.93 30.88
C LEU A 11 -22.87 21.92 30.01
N VAL A 12 -21.89 22.77 30.32
CA VAL A 12 -20.58 22.79 29.66
C VAL A 12 -19.79 21.50 29.93
N LEU A 13 -19.86 20.96 31.15
CA LEU A 13 -19.24 19.68 31.50
C LEU A 13 -19.91 18.49 30.79
N LEU A 14 -21.24 18.49 30.66
CA LEU A 14 -22.00 17.48 29.91
C LEU A 14 -21.75 17.55 28.40
N LEU A 15 -21.57 18.76 27.84
CA LEU A 15 -21.20 18.95 26.44
C LEU A 15 -19.74 18.55 26.16
N ALA A 16 -18.83 18.73 27.13
CA ALA A 16 -17.43 18.30 27.02
C ALA A 16 -17.24 16.77 27.11
N LEU A 17 -18.17 16.05 27.74
CA LEU A 17 -18.20 14.58 27.75
C LEU A 17 -18.74 13.97 26.44
N GLY A 18 -19.28 14.79 25.54
CA GLY A 18 -19.96 14.36 24.31
C GLY A 18 -19.09 14.09 23.08
N CYS A 19 -17.79 14.42 23.09
CA CYS A 19 -16.91 14.25 21.92
C CYS A 19 -15.95 13.05 22.01
N ALA A 20 -16.05 12.24 23.08
CA ALA A 20 -15.27 11.02 23.24
C ALA A 20 -16.16 9.78 23.17
N SER A 21 -17.13 9.74 22.24
CA SER A 21 -17.63 8.44 21.78
C SER A 21 -16.48 7.80 21.02
N GLY A 22 -15.61 7.06 21.73
CA GLY A 22 -14.52 6.31 21.13
C GLY A 22 -15.04 5.58 19.92
N GLY A 23 -14.51 5.91 18.75
CA GLY A 23 -14.99 5.40 17.48
C GLY A 23 -14.91 3.87 17.40
N GLY A 24 -15.34 3.31 16.27
CA GLY A 24 -15.31 1.86 16.06
C GLY A 24 -13.90 1.27 16.18
N PRO A 25 -13.74 -0.07 16.09
CA PRO A 25 -12.42 -0.69 16.13
C PRO A 25 -11.40 -0.06 15.17
N LEU A 26 -11.83 0.34 13.97
CA LEU A 26 -11.01 1.10 13.01
C LEU A 26 -10.49 2.42 13.57
N ASP A 27 -11.36 3.28 14.12
CA ASP A 27 -10.94 4.60 14.63
C ASP A 27 -9.97 4.47 15.80
N ARG A 28 -10.21 3.48 16.67
CA ARG A 28 -9.30 3.17 17.79
C ARG A 28 -7.96 2.65 17.27
N ALA A 29 -7.97 1.73 16.30
CA ALA A 29 -6.75 1.19 15.70
C ALA A 29 -5.94 2.28 14.98
N ARG A 30 -6.58 3.19 14.24
CA ARG A 30 -5.92 4.35 13.63
C ARG A 30 -5.32 5.28 14.68
N GLY A 31 -6.03 5.51 15.79
CA GLY A 31 -5.49 6.23 16.93
C GLY A 31 -4.23 5.57 17.51
N MET A 32 -4.23 4.24 17.68
CA MET A 32 -3.07 3.45 18.10
C MET A 32 -1.92 3.57 17.09
N PHE A 33 -2.21 3.40 15.80
CA PHE A 33 -1.25 3.51 14.71
C PHE A 33 -0.53 4.86 14.72
N LEU A 34 -1.28 5.96 14.87
CA LEU A 34 -0.70 7.31 14.92
C LEU A 34 0.18 7.56 16.15
N ARG A 35 0.02 6.78 17.22
CA ARG A 35 0.89 6.81 18.41
C ARG A 35 2.08 5.84 18.31
N GLY A 36 2.23 5.12 17.20
CA GLY A 36 3.27 4.10 17.02
C GLY A 36 2.95 2.75 17.68
N GLU A 37 1.73 2.57 18.19
CA GLU A 37 1.27 1.31 18.79
C GLU A 37 0.83 0.31 17.70
N TYR A 38 1.70 0.08 16.71
CA TYR A 38 1.37 -0.63 15.48
C TYR A 38 0.89 -2.07 15.71
N GLU A 39 1.60 -2.83 16.54
CA GLU A 39 1.21 -4.21 16.84
C GLU A 39 -0.15 -4.29 17.56
N ALA A 40 -0.42 -3.35 18.46
CA ALA A 40 -1.71 -3.27 19.16
C ALA A 40 -2.84 -2.89 18.19
N ALA A 41 -2.59 -1.96 17.26
CA ALA A 41 -3.54 -1.60 16.21
C ALA A 41 -3.88 -2.81 15.33
N GLY A 42 -2.86 -3.55 14.87
CA GLY A 42 -3.05 -4.77 14.08
C GLY A 42 -3.86 -5.84 14.81
N ARG A 43 -3.51 -6.11 16.07
CA ARG A 43 -4.25 -7.08 16.91
C ARG A 43 -5.71 -6.70 17.09
N LEU A 44 -5.99 -5.44 17.43
CA LEU A 44 -7.36 -4.97 17.61
C LEU A 44 -8.21 -5.20 16.35
N LEU A 45 -7.64 -4.96 15.17
CA LEU A 45 -8.33 -5.15 13.89
C LEU A 45 -8.54 -6.63 13.55
N GLU A 46 -7.56 -7.50 13.79
CA GLU A 46 -7.74 -8.94 13.62
C GLU A 46 -8.78 -9.53 14.59
N ASP A 47 -8.77 -9.09 15.85
CA ASP A 47 -9.73 -9.54 16.87
C ASP A 47 -11.15 -9.03 16.57
N SER A 48 -11.25 -7.87 15.93
CA SER A 48 -12.51 -7.22 15.57
C SER A 48 -12.94 -7.51 14.13
N LEU A 49 -12.31 -8.49 13.47
CA LEU A 49 -12.51 -8.73 12.05
C LEU A 49 -13.96 -9.17 11.76
N PRO A 50 -14.69 -8.48 10.87
CA PRO A 50 -16.06 -8.86 10.55
C PRO A 50 -16.16 -10.30 10.02
N SER A 51 -17.18 -11.04 10.48
CA SER A 51 -17.41 -12.44 10.11
C SER A 51 -17.69 -12.62 8.62
N ALA A 52 -18.31 -11.64 7.98
CA ALA A 52 -18.52 -11.59 6.54
C ALA A 52 -18.60 -10.13 6.04
N GLY A 53 -18.48 -9.97 4.72
CA GLY A 53 -18.79 -8.70 4.06
C GLY A 53 -17.59 -7.78 3.82
N ARG A 54 -17.90 -6.62 3.23
CA ARG A 54 -16.95 -5.80 2.46
C ARG A 54 -16.06 -4.91 3.34
N ASN A 55 -16.49 -4.64 4.57
CA ASN A 55 -15.66 -4.01 5.61
C ASN A 55 -14.49 -4.90 6.05
N ARG A 56 -14.57 -6.22 5.83
CA ARG A 56 -13.48 -7.15 6.13
C ARG A 56 -12.22 -6.82 5.33
N LEU A 57 -12.36 -6.35 4.08
CA LEU A 57 -11.24 -5.92 3.26
C LEU A 57 -10.47 -4.77 3.93
N LEU A 58 -11.18 -3.73 4.36
CA LEU A 58 -10.58 -2.58 5.03
C LEU A 58 -9.85 -2.99 6.33
N TYR A 59 -10.46 -3.87 7.13
CA TYR A 59 -9.83 -4.37 8.36
C TYR A 59 -8.53 -5.14 8.06
N LEU A 60 -8.52 -5.99 7.04
CA LEU A 60 -7.33 -6.74 6.63
C LEU A 60 -6.23 -5.82 6.10
N LEU A 61 -6.58 -4.80 5.30
CA LEU A 61 -5.63 -3.81 4.78
C LEU A 61 -4.98 -3.01 5.91
N GLU A 62 -5.78 -2.50 6.85
CA GLU A 62 -5.26 -1.73 7.98
C GLU A 62 -4.48 -2.60 8.98
N ALA A 63 -4.89 -3.86 9.20
CA ALA A 63 -4.16 -4.80 10.04
C ALA A 63 -2.81 -5.17 9.41
N GLY A 64 -2.80 -5.53 8.13
CA GLY A 64 -1.58 -5.87 7.39
C GLY A 64 -0.59 -4.71 7.36
N SER A 65 -1.08 -3.50 7.09
CA SER A 65 -0.27 -2.29 7.16
C SER A 65 0.28 -2.06 8.57
N SER A 66 -0.55 -2.20 9.61
CA SER A 66 -0.12 -2.06 11.00
C SER A 66 0.99 -3.05 11.34
N TYR A 67 0.88 -4.31 10.91
CA TYR A 67 1.93 -5.30 11.17
C TYR A 67 3.21 -5.08 10.37
N HIS A 68 3.10 -4.55 9.15
CA HIS A 68 4.27 -4.11 8.39
C HIS A 68 5.09 -3.07 9.19
N TYR A 69 4.43 -2.02 9.71
CA TYR A 69 5.09 -1.01 10.55
C TYR A 69 5.54 -1.55 11.92
N ALA A 70 4.87 -2.58 12.44
CA ALA A 70 5.30 -3.29 13.64
C ALA A 70 6.53 -4.21 13.43
N ARG A 71 7.00 -4.38 12.19
CA ARG A 71 8.09 -5.32 11.83
C ARG A 71 7.73 -6.77 12.16
N LEU A 72 6.46 -7.14 11.91
CA LEU A 72 5.91 -8.48 12.10
C LEU A 72 5.50 -9.07 10.73
N PRO A 73 6.47 -9.49 9.90
CA PRO A 73 6.25 -9.79 8.48
C PRO A 73 5.27 -10.94 8.26
N ASP A 74 5.31 -11.99 9.08
CA ASP A 74 4.40 -13.14 8.94
C ASP A 74 2.93 -12.73 9.11
N ARG A 75 2.64 -11.87 10.09
CA ARG A 75 1.29 -11.35 10.32
C ARG A 75 0.87 -10.35 9.25
N ALA A 76 1.81 -9.49 8.83
CA ALA A 76 1.58 -8.52 7.77
C ALA A 76 1.16 -9.24 6.49
N ARG A 77 1.98 -10.20 6.04
CA ARG A 77 1.74 -10.98 4.83
C ARG A 77 0.44 -11.76 4.90
N ALA A 78 0.18 -12.48 6.01
CA ALA A 78 -1.07 -13.21 6.17
C ALA A 78 -2.32 -12.31 6.04
N CYS A 79 -2.28 -11.10 6.59
CA CYS A 79 -3.39 -10.15 6.43
C CYS A 79 -3.50 -9.61 5.00
N LEU A 80 -2.38 -9.22 4.40
CA LEU A 80 -2.33 -8.63 3.05
C LEU A 80 -2.73 -9.65 1.97
N GLU A 81 -2.28 -10.90 2.04
CA GLU A 81 -2.68 -11.96 1.09
C GLU A 81 -4.19 -12.23 1.16
N ARG A 82 -4.75 -12.30 2.37
CA ARG A 82 -6.20 -12.41 2.59
C ARG A 82 -6.95 -11.19 2.06
N ALA A 83 -6.38 -10.00 2.20
CA ALA A 83 -6.94 -8.78 1.63
C ALA A 83 -6.95 -8.83 0.09
N ASP A 84 -5.86 -9.31 -0.52
CA ASP A 84 -5.72 -9.43 -1.97
C ASP A 84 -6.68 -10.46 -2.58
N GLU A 85 -6.85 -11.62 -1.94
CA GLU A 85 -7.87 -12.59 -2.33
C GLU A 85 -9.26 -11.97 -2.29
N LEU A 86 -9.61 -11.30 -1.20
CA LEU A 86 -10.92 -10.66 -1.05
C LEU A 86 -11.13 -9.52 -2.06
N ALA A 87 -10.11 -8.70 -2.32
CA ALA A 87 -10.16 -7.62 -3.31
C ALA A 87 -10.43 -8.15 -4.73
N ARG A 88 -9.82 -9.28 -5.11
CA ARG A 88 -10.06 -9.95 -6.40
C ARG A 88 -11.50 -10.44 -6.52
N VAL A 89 -12.01 -11.10 -5.48
CA VAL A 89 -13.41 -11.59 -5.45
C VAL A 89 -14.40 -10.42 -5.57
N LEU A 90 -14.20 -9.35 -4.80
CA LEU A 90 -15.07 -8.18 -4.82
C LEU A 90 -15.04 -7.42 -6.15
N SER A 91 -13.90 -7.42 -6.85
CA SER A 91 -13.76 -6.80 -8.18
C SER A 91 -14.48 -7.59 -9.28
N TYR A 92 -14.63 -8.91 -9.13
CA TYR A 92 -15.35 -9.77 -10.08
C TYR A 92 -16.87 -9.62 -9.93
N VAL A 93 -17.37 -9.60 -8.69
CA VAL A 93 -18.81 -9.45 -8.38
C VAL A 93 -19.35 -8.10 -8.86
N SER A 94 -18.56 -7.01 -8.78
CA SER A 94 -19.02 -5.68 -9.18
C SER A 94 -19.36 -5.54 -10.66
N VAL A 95 -18.66 -6.23 -11.56
CA VAL A 95 -19.01 -6.26 -13.00
C VAL A 95 -20.38 -6.90 -13.22
N SER A 96 -20.81 -7.81 -12.32
CA SER A 96 -22.12 -8.46 -12.39
C SER A 96 -23.22 -7.66 -11.65
N GLU A 97 -22.87 -6.86 -10.65
CA GLU A 97 -23.80 -6.07 -9.81
C GLU A 97 -24.06 -4.63 -10.29
N GLU A 98 -23.32 -4.12 -11.29
CA GLU A 98 -23.45 -2.75 -11.84
C GLU A 98 -24.87 -2.41 -12.35
N GLY A 99 -25.74 -3.40 -12.58
CA GLY A 99 -27.17 -3.20 -12.88
C GLY A 99 -28.07 -2.92 -11.66
N ALA A 100 -27.66 -3.23 -10.43
CA ALA A 100 -28.49 -3.15 -9.22
C ALA A 100 -28.21 -1.91 -8.33
N ALA A 101 -27.07 -1.25 -8.53
CA ALA A 101 -26.60 -0.13 -7.69
C ALA A 101 -27.38 1.19 -7.87
N LEU A 102 -28.17 1.32 -8.95
CA LEU A 102 -29.03 2.48 -9.18
C LEU A 102 -30.24 2.56 -8.24
N LEU A 103 -30.53 1.49 -7.48
CA LEU A 103 -31.75 1.37 -6.67
C LEU A 103 -31.52 1.43 -5.15
N PHE A 104 -30.27 1.48 -4.66
CA PHE A 104 -29.97 1.41 -3.22
C PHE A 104 -29.04 2.54 -2.74
N ASP A 105 -29.27 2.98 -1.49
CA ASP A 105 -28.58 4.06 -0.77
C ASP A 105 -27.03 3.92 -0.83
N ASP A 106 -26.35 5.04 -1.04
CA ASP A 106 -24.89 5.18 -1.10
C ASP A 106 -24.16 4.62 0.12
N ARG A 107 -24.81 4.63 1.29
CA ARG A 107 -24.25 4.08 2.54
C ARG A 107 -24.24 2.56 2.62
N LEU A 108 -24.98 1.87 1.75
CA LEU A 108 -24.97 0.41 1.64
C LEU A 108 -23.94 -0.09 0.62
N ARG A 109 -23.21 0.83 -0.02
CA ARG A 109 -22.22 0.46 -1.03
C ARG A 109 -21.08 -0.37 -0.41
N PRO A 110 -20.68 -1.47 -1.07
CA PRO A 110 -19.37 -2.10 -0.89
C PRO A 110 -18.24 -1.13 -0.55
N TYR A 111 -17.45 -1.43 0.49
CA TYR A 111 -16.08 -0.92 0.51
C TYR A 111 -15.35 -1.50 -0.71
N ARG A 112 -14.93 -0.62 -1.63
CA ARG A 112 -14.10 -0.97 -2.77
C ARG A 112 -12.76 -0.29 -2.56
N ALA A 113 -11.69 -1.09 -2.51
CA ALA A 113 -10.35 -0.53 -2.43
C ALA A 113 -10.17 0.44 -3.62
N PRO A 114 -9.98 1.75 -3.36
CA PRO A 114 -9.66 2.69 -4.41
C PRO A 114 -8.30 2.32 -5.02
N GLU A 115 -7.97 2.89 -6.17
CA GLU A 115 -6.78 2.50 -6.92
C GLU A 115 -5.49 2.70 -6.12
N TYR A 116 -5.45 3.72 -5.26
CA TYR A 116 -4.32 3.98 -4.37
C TYR A 116 -4.17 2.90 -3.28
N GLU A 117 -5.25 2.26 -2.83
CA GLU A 117 -5.16 1.17 -1.85
C GLU A 117 -4.82 -0.15 -2.51
N ARG A 118 -5.31 -0.40 -3.71
CA ARG A 118 -4.86 -1.56 -4.51
C ARG A 118 -3.36 -1.45 -4.78
N PHE A 119 -2.88 -0.26 -5.13
CA PHE A 119 -1.45 0.02 -5.22
C PHE A 119 -0.73 -0.28 -3.89
N LEU A 120 -1.20 0.30 -2.78
CA LEU A 120 -0.55 0.14 -1.47
C LEU A 120 -0.49 -1.33 -1.03
N LEU A 121 -1.57 -2.09 -1.22
CA LEU A 121 -1.64 -3.51 -0.94
C LEU A 121 -0.54 -4.29 -1.67
N LEU A 122 -0.49 -4.16 -2.99
CA LEU A 122 0.49 -4.88 -3.82
C LEU A 122 1.91 -4.41 -3.53
N TYR A 123 2.09 -3.11 -3.28
CA TYR A 123 3.38 -2.55 -2.91
C TYR A 123 3.88 -3.12 -1.57
N LEU A 124 3.01 -3.19 -0.56
CA LEU A 124 3.37 -3.78 0.73
C LEU A 124 3.68 -5.28 0.59
N LEU A 125 2.90 -6.04 -0.21
CA LEU A 125 3.24 -7.44 -0.51
C LEU A 125 4.62 -7.56 -1.17
N ALA A 126 4.93 -6.73 -2.16
CA ALA A 126 6.25 -6.71 -2.78
C ALA A 126 7.37 -6.41 -1.75
N VAL A 127 7.15 -5.44 -0.86
CA VAL A 127 8.10 -5.11 0.22
C VAL A 127 8.28 -6.27 1.19
N GLU A 128 7.19 -6.95 1.59
CA GLU A 128 7.27 -8.13 2.46
C GLU A 128 8.04 -9.28 1.78
N HIS A 129 7.84 -9.52 0.49
CA HIS A 129 8.60 -10.51 -0.27
C HIS A 129 10.09 -10.13 -0.38
N PHE A 130 10.40 -8.85 -0.65
CA PHE A 130 11.78 -8.38 -0.63
C PHE A 130 12.45 -8.59 0.72
N ALA A 131 11.76 -8.28 1.82
CA ALA A 131 12.29 -8.47 3.16
C ALA A 131 12.59 -9.95 3.48
N ALA A 132 11.86 -10.89 2.86
CA ALA A 132 12.11 -12.33 2.97
C ALA A 132 13.13 -12.88 1.95
N GLY A 133 13.66 -12.05 1.05
CA GLY A 133 14.56 -12.48 -0.03
C GLY A 133 13.84 -13.21 -1.18
N GLU A 134 12.51 -13.14 -1.23
CA GLU A 134 11.62 -13.75 -2.23
C GLU A 134 11.48 -12.80 -3.43
N VAL A 135 12.60 -12.53 -4.13
CA VAL A 135 12.67 -11.48 -5.16
C VAL A 135 11.74 -11.77 -6.35
N GLU A 136 11.58 -13.04 -6.72
CA GLU A 136 10.70 -13.47 -7.80
C GLU A 136 9.24 -13.15 -7.46
N GLN A 137 8.82 -13.39 -6.22
CA GLN A 137 7.47 -13.08 -5.74
C GLN A 137 7.26 -11.57 -5.66
N ALA A 138 8.26 -10.81 -5.22
CA ALA A 138 8.20 -9.35 -5.24
C ALA A 138 8.00 -8.82 -6.67
N LEU A 139 8.71 -9.38 -7.66
CA LEU A 139 8.55 -9.02 -9.07
C LEU A 139 7.14 -9.34 -9.60
N VAL A 140 6.53 -10.44 -9.17
CA VAL A 140 5.13 -10.75 -9.51
C VAL A 140 4.19 -9.63 -9.06
N GLU A 141 4.31 -9.19 -7.81
CA GLU A 141 3.47 -8.13 -7.27
C GLU A 141 3.72 -6.77 -7.95
N LEU A 142 4.98 -6.46 -8.27
CA LEU A 142 5.34 -5.26 -9.02
C LEU A 142 4.77 -5.27 -10.44
N ASN A 143 4.81 -6.42 -11.13
CA ASN A 143 4.22 -6.56 -12.46
C ASN A 143 2.70 -6.38 -12.43
N ARG A 144 2.03 -6.88 -11.38
CA ARG A 144 0.59 -6.61 -11.15
C ARG A 144 0.33 -5.11 -11.00
N ILE A 145 1.22 -4.36 -10.33
CA ILE A 145 1.12 -2.90 -10.25
C ILE A 145 1.28 -2.27 -11.63
N ILE A 146 2.31 -2.65 -12.38
CA ILE A 146 2.60 -2.11 -13.71
C ILE A 146 1.39 -2.29 -14.64
N GLU A 147 0.76 -3.46 -14.60
CA GLU A 147 -0.40 -3.81 -15.42
C GLU A 147 -1.60 -2.90 -15.14
N PHE A 148 -2.12 -2.85 -13.89
CA PHE A 148 -3.30 -2.04 -13.62
C PHE A 148 -3.01 -0.53 -13.73
N SER A 149 -1.76 -0.11 -13.54
CA SER A 149 -1.36 1.29 -13.59
C SER A 149 -1.27 1.84 -15.03
N ALA A 150 -1.16 0.96 -16.02
CA ALA A 150 -1.21 1.34 -17.44
C ALA A 150 -2.59 1.91 -17.81
N ASP A 151 -3.67 1.29 -17.32
CA ASP A 151 -5.04 1.74 -17.53
C ASP A 151 -5.28 3.12 -16.90
N LEU A 152 -4.69 3.38 -15.72
CA LEU A 152 -4.79 4.67 -15.05
C LEU A 152 -4.09 5.77 -15.84
N ALA A 153 -2.90 5.48 -16.38
CA ALA A 153 -2.16 6.42 -17.21
C ALA A 153 -2.91 6.74 -18.50
N ALA A 154 -3.49 5.73 -19.15
CA ALA A 154 -4.33 5.91 -20.34
C ALA A 154 -5.57 6.78 -20.06
N ALA A 155 -6.11 6.71 -18.85
CA ALA A 155 -7.21 7.55 -18.38
C ALA A 155 -6.77 8.95 -17.89
N GLY A 156 -5.49 9.31 -17.99
CA GLY A 156 -4.94 10.60 -17.53
C GLY A 156 -4.90 10.76 -16.00
N ARG A 157 -5.02 9.66 -15.25
CA ARG A 157 -5.01 9.66 -13.79
C ARG A 157 -3.59 9.47 -13.25
N PRO A 158 -3.27 9.95 -12.03
CA PRO A 158 -2.00 9.66 -11.39
C PRO A 158 -1.75 8.16 -11.33
N SER A 159 -0.59 7.75 -11.86
CA SER A 159 -0.21 6.35 -11.99
C SER A 159 1.02 6.05 -11.14
N PRO A 160 1.00 5.03 -10.27
CA PRO A 160 2.15 4.60 -9.49
C PRO A 160 3.16 3.78 -10.32
N GLN A 161 2.88 3.54 -11.61
CA GLN A 161 3.70 2.75 -12.53
C GLN A 161 5.19 3.08 -12.54
N PRO A 162 5.64 4.36 -12.47
CA PRO A 162 7.08 4.66 -12.49
C PRO A 162 7.85 4.05 -11.31
N LEU A 163 7.23 3.99 -10.13
CA LEU A 163 7.85 3.37 -8.96
C LEU A 163 7.96 1.86 -9.15
N ALA A 164 6.89 1.22 -9.63
CA ALA A 164 6.87 -0.22 -9.84
C ALA A 164 7.88 -0.65 -10.92
N LEU A 165 8.00 0.11 -12.01
CA LEU A 165 9.01 -0.10 -13.06
C LEU A 165 10.45 0.08 -12.54
N TYR A 166 10.67 1.05 -11.66
CA TYR A 166 11.99 1.23 -11.05
C TYR A 166 12.36 0.03 -10.17
N LEU A 167 11.43 -0.46 -9.36
CA LEU A 167 11.65 -1.62 -8.49
C LEU A 167 11.75 -2.94 -9.28
N SER A 168 10.99 -3.10 -10.36
CA SER A 168 11.11 -4.30 -11.23
C SER A 168 12.46 -4.34 -11.92
N ALA A 169 12.98 -3.19 -12.36
CA ALA A 169 14.32 -3.10 -12.93
C ALA A 169 15.41 -3.55 -11.94
N LEU A 170 15.30 -3.19 -10.65
CA LEU A 170 16.19 -3.68 -9.61
C LEU A 170 16.10 -5.21 -9.41
N CYS A 171 14.90 -5.79 -9.55
CA CYS A 171 14.74 -7.25 -9.53
C CYS A 171 15.46 -7.90 -10.71
N TYR A 172 15.28 -7.36 -11.92
CA TYR A 172 15.94 -7.89 -13.11
C TYR A 172 17.47 -7.79 -13.03
N LEU A 173 18.02 -6.72 -12.44
CA LEU A 173 19.46 -6.65 -12.15
C LEU A 173 19.91 -7.79 -11.24
N ARG A 174 19.12 -8.12 -10.21
CA ARG A 174 19.43 -9.22 -9.30
C ARG A 174 19.44 -10.58 -10.01
N PHE A 175 18.61 -10.75 -11.04
CA PHE A 175 18.57 -11.95 -11.88
C PHE A 175 19.60 -11.97 -13.00
N GLY A 176 20.33 -10.87 -13.22
CA GLY A 176 21.24 -10.73 -14.36
C GLY A 176 20.53 -10.48 -15.69
N GLU A 177 19.24 -10.12 -15.66
CA GLU A 177 18.42 -9.81 -16.83
C GLU A 177 18.56 -8.34 -17.23
N TYR A 178 19.75 -7.96 -17.68
CA TYR A 178 20.12 -6.56 -17.92
C TYR A 178 19.24 -5.86 -18.97
N ASP A 179 18.77 -6.59 -20.00
CA ASP A 179 17.88 -6.03 -21.01
C ASP A 179 16.51 -5.66 -20.44
N ASN A 180 15.96 -6.51 -19.57
CA ASN A 180 14.69 -6.24 -18.89
C ASN A 180 14.85 -5.09 -17.89
N ALA A 181 15.95 -5.07 -17.13
CA ALA A 181 16.26 -3.97 -16.22
C ALA A 181 16.36 -2.62 -16.96
N ARG A 182 17.12 -2.59 -18.06
CA ARG A 182 17.29 -1.40 -18.89
C ARG A 182 15.95 -0.91 -19.44
N ARG A 183 15.12 -1.81 -19.97
CA ARG A 183 13.79 -1.49 -20.50
C ARG A 183 12.93 -0.81 -19.43
N ASP A 184 12.88 -1.39 -18.24
CA ASP A 184 12.00 -0.94 -17.16
C ASP A 184 12.49 0.40 -16.56
N PHE A 185 13.80 0.58 -16.37
CA PHE A 185 14.38 1.87 -15.97
C PHE A 185 14.09 2.98 -17.00
N ALA A 186 14.28 2.70 -18.29
CA ALA A 186 13.98 3.67 -19.35
C ALA A 186 12.48 4.03 -19.40
N ALA A 187 11.61 3.06 -19.15
CA ALA A 187 10.17 3.30 -19.05
C ALA A 187 9.82 4.18 -17.84
N ALA A 188 10.39 3.91 -16.67
CA ALA A 188 10.18 4.72 -15.46
C ALA A 188 10.58 6.19 -15.69
N ALA A 189 11.78 6.42 -16.25
CA ALA A 189 12.29 7.76 -16.55
C ALA A 189 11.41 8.52 -17.57
N ARG A 190 10.96 7.83 -18.63
CA ARG A 190 10.10 8.42 -19.67
C ARG A 190 8.72 8.82 -19.15
N LEU A 191 8.15 8.08 -18.19
CA LEU A 191 6.85 8.42 -17.59
C LEU A 191 6.93 9.62 -16.64
N ARG A 192 8.13 9.93 -16.11
CA ARG A 192 8.36 11.07 -15.21
C ARG A 192 9.59 11.87 -15.65
N PRO A 193 9.55 12.49 -16.85
CA PRO A 193 10.68 13.26 -17.36
C PRO A 193 11.00 14.41 -16.40
N GLY A 194 12.29 14.62 -16.11
CA GLY A 194 12.76 15.67 -15.21
C GLY A 194 12.55 15.43 -13.72
N SER A 195 12.05 14.25 -13.32
CA SER A 195 11.99 13.88 -11.91
C SER A 195 13.38 13.57 -11.35
N ALA A 196 13.81 14.31 -10.33
CA ALA A 196 15.05 14.01 -9.61
C ALA A 196 15.07 12.57 -9.04
N ALA A 197 13.90 12.05 -8.64
CA ALA A 197 13.78 10.69 -8.11
C ALA A 197 14.06 9.60 -9.16
N TYR A 198 13.80 9.88 -10.44
CA TYR A 198 13.97 8.92 -11.54
C TYR A 198 15.10 9.31 -12.51
N ALA A 199 15.85 10.38 -12.24
CA ALA A 199 17.04 10.75 -13.02
C ALA A 199 18.07 9.61 -13.03
N ARG A 200 18.29 8.98 -11.86
CA ARG A 200 19.12 7.79 -11.73
C ARG A 200 18.64 6.63 -12.61
N ALA A 201 17.33 6.45 -12.79
CA ALA A 201 16.81 5.40 -13.66
C ALA A 201 17.25 5.61 -15.12
N ALA A 202 17.27 6.86 -15.60
CA ALA A 202 17.77 7.17 -16.94
C ALA A 202 19.27 6.83 -17.07
N GLU A 203 20.09 7.23 -16.09
CA GLU A 203 21.52 6.95 -16.05
C GLU A 203 21.81 5.44 -16.04
N GLU A 204 21.10 4.67 -15.21
CA GLU A 204 21.25 3.21 -15.14
C GLU A 204 20.85 2.55 -16.47
N ALA A 205 19.79 3.03 -17.14
CA ALA A 205 19.40 2.53 -18.45
C ALA A 205 20.47 2.81 -19.53
N GLU A 206 21.07 4.00 -19.53
CA GLU A 206 22.15 4.34 -20.47
C GLU A 206 23.41 3.52 -20.19
N SER A 207 23.78 3.35 -18.92
CA SER A 207 24.91 2.51 -18.49
C SER A 207 24.77 1.07 -18.97
N LEU A 208 23.59 0.48 -18.76
CA LEU A 208 23.29 -0.89 -19.23
C LEU A 208 23.26 -1.00 -20.76
N ALA A 209 22.89 0.07 -21.48
CA ALA A 209 22.93 0.09 -22.94
C ALA A 209 24.35 0.18 -23.51
N ALA A 210 25.25 0.84 -22.77
CA ALA A 210 26.65 1.03 -23.15
C ALA A 210 27.54 -0.17 -22.79
N ALA A 211 27.10 -1.04 -21.89
CA ALA A 211 27.79 -2.28 -21.57
C ALA A 211 27.75 -3.24 -22.76
N GLU A 212 28.91 -3.69 -23.27
CA GLU A 212 28.96 -4.79 -24.23
C GLU A 212 28.27 -6.04 -23.66
N PRO A 213 27.64 -6.90 -24.50
CA PRO A 213 27.00 -8.12 -24.02
C PRO A 213 28.05 -9.14 -23.60
N LEU A 214 28.64 -8.95 -22.41
CA LEU A 214 29.56 -9.89 -21.80
C LEU A 214 29.24 -10.02 -20.31
N SER A 215 28.74 -11.22 -19.97
CA SER A 215 28.79 -11.88 -18.66
C SER A 215 29.37 -11.03 -17.54
N LEU A 216 28.54 -10.24 -16.87
CA LEU A 216 28.94 -9.64 -15.60
C LEU A 216 29.21 -10.78 -14.61
N PRO A 217 30.43 -10.90 -14.04
CA PRO A 217 30.74 -11.94 -13.10
C PRO A 217 29.84 -11.76 -11.87
N TYR A 218 29.15 -12.84 -11.48
CA TYR A 218 28.38 -12.96 -10.25
C TYR A 218 29.09 -12.24 -9.09
N GLY A 219 28.52 -11.16 -8.54
CA GLY A 219 29.19 -10.49 -7.43
C GLY A 219 28.68 -9.13 -6.95
N TRP A 220 27.73 -8.47 -7.61
CA TRP A 220 27.20 -7.21 -7.08
C TRP A 220 26.13 -7.49 -6.03
N VAL A 221 26.52 -7.35 -4.76
CA VAL A 221 25.61 -7.34 -3.60
C VAL A 221 24.94 -5.97 -3.56
N LEU A 222 23.63 -5.92 -3.79
CA LEU A 222 22.83 -4.74 -3.50
C LEU A 222 22.60 -4.69 -1.98
N ALA A 223 23.31 -3.80 -1.28
CA ALA A 223 23.04 -3.53 0.13
C ALA A 223 21.85 -2.55 0.22
N PHE A 224 20.69 -3.04 0.61
CA PHE A 224 19.61 -2.18 1.09
C PHE A 224 20.02 -1.68 2.49
N VAL A 225 20.38 -0.40 2.59
CA VAL A 225 20.54 0.25 3.90
C VAL A 225 19.13 0.55 4.41
N GLU A 226 18.74 -0.12 5.50
CA GLU A 226 17.52 0.14 6.27
C GLU A 226 17.58 1.52 6.94
N THR A 227 17.52 2.59 6.16
CA THR A 227 17.08 3.89 6.67
C THR A 227 15.73 4.13 6.06
N GLY A 228 14.68 3.96 6.87
CA GLY A 228 13.30 4.17 6.44
C GLY A 228 13.09 5.53 5.77
N LEU A 229 11.95 5.67 5.09
CA LEU A 229 11.51 6.84 4.31
C LEU A 229 11.29 8.14 5.11
N ALA A 230 11.84 8.27 6.33
CA ALA A 230 11.77 9.48 7.13
C ALA A 230 13.18 9.94 7.51
N PRO A 231 13.62 11.15 7.10
CA PRO A 231 14.80 11.76 7.70
C PRO A 231 14.51 12.05 9.17
N HIS A 232 15.29 11.46 10.08
CA HIS A 232 15.30 11.88 11.48
C HIS A 232 15.71 13.36 11.54
N ARG A 233 14.84 14.19 12.12
CA ARG A 233 15.19 15.51 12.64
C ARG A 233 14.96 15.51 14.14
#